data_AF-A0A519IBH9-F1
#
_entry.id   AF-A0A519IBH9-F1
#
_cell.length_a   1.000
_cell.length_b   1.000
_cell.length_c   1.000
_cell.angle_alpha   90.00
_cell.angle_beta   90.00
_cell.angle_gamma   90.00
#
_symmetry.space_group_name_H-M   'P 1'
#
loop_
_entity.id
_entity.type
_entity.pdbx_description
1 polymer ?
#
loop_
_entity_poly.entity_id
_entity_poly.type
_entity_poly.pdbx_seq_one_letter_code
_entity_poly.pdbx_strand_id
1 'polypeptide(L)'
;MPNSNVSTELLGRTDVPTTPASTDRNDVNSVYEALVHGVGHEHVTDENVEELIRRADADRHPVLAAELREWRSATGADANIDLDPSHRG
;
A
#
# COMPACT_ATOMS: atom_id res chain seq x y z
N MET A 1 24.90 -43.02 8.55
CA MET A 1 24.95 -41.97 7.50
C MET A 1 24.00 -42.36 6.39
N PRO A 2 23.28 -41.45 5.70
CA PRO A 2 23.24 -39.99 5.84
C PRO A 2 21.88 -39.48 6.40
N ASN A 3 21.84 -38.45 7.23
CA ASN A 3 22.10 -37.02 6.99
C ASN A 3 20.93 -36.29 6.32
N SER A 4 20.18 -35.52 7.11
CA SER A 4 19.44 -34.37 6.61
C SER A 4 19.66 -33.22 7.59
N ASN A 5 20.74 -32.49 7.32
CA ASN A 5 20.95 -31.13 7.75
C ASN A 5 19.66 -30.33 7.55
N VAL A 6 19.10 -29.78 8.62
CA VAL A 6 18.51 -28.43 8.58
C VAL A 6 18.83 -27.71 9.89
N SER A 7 20.12 -27.55 10.15
CA SER A 7 20.60 -26.33 10.81
C SER A 7 20.91 -25.33 9.69
N THR A 8 20.67 -24.03 9.92
CA THR A 8 21.12 -22.86 9.11
C THR A 8 20.06 -22.05 8.32
N GLU A 9 18.90 -21.67 8.87
CA GLU A 9 18.12 -20.53 8.32
C GLU A 9 17.38 -19.66 9.38
N LEU A 10 17.77 -19.70 10.67
CA LEU A 10 17.10 -18.90 11.72
C LEU A 10 17.70 -17.47 11.91
N LEU A 11 18.57 -17.00 11.02
CA LEU A 11 19.25 -15.71 11.18
C LEU A 11 19.38 -15.00 9.82
N GLY A 12 18.39 -14.20 9.43
CA GLY A 12 18.58 -13.27 8.30
C GLY A 12 17.39 -12.88 7.43
N ARG A 13 16.15 -13.25 7.76
CA ARG A 13 14.99 -12.66 7.08
C ARG A 13 14.50 -11.49 7.92
N THR A 14 14.92 -10.27 7.55
CA THR A 14 14.03 -9.13 7.72
C THR A 14 12.73 -9.52 7.00
N ASP A 15 11.75 -9.96 7.77
CA ASP A 15 10.38 -10.19 7.34
C ASP A 15 9.80 -8.82 7.01
N VAL A 16 10.28 -8.25 5.90
CA VAL A 16 9.64 -7.06 5.33
C VAL A 16 8.28 -7.56 4.88
N PRO A 17 7.19 -7.01 5.42
CA PRO A 17 5.88 -7.38 4.95
C PRO A 17 5.85 -7.04 3.45
N THR A 18 5.60 -8.06 2.62
CA THR A 18 5.53 -7.93 1.17
C THR A 18 4.10 -8.17 0.74
N THR A 19 3.65 -7.41 -0.25
CA THR A 19 2.31 -7.61 -0.84
C THR A 19 2.23 -9.03 -1.40
N PRO A 20 1.20 -9.84 -1.04
CA PRO A 20 1.07 -11.19 -1.56
C PRO A 20 0.82 -11.13 -3.06
N ALA A 21 1.45 -12.05 -3.82
CA ALA A 21 1.34 -12.09 -5.30
C ALA A 21 -0.09 -12.35 -5.81
N SER A 22 -1.00 -12.79 -4.94
CA SER A 22 -2.42 -12.96 -5.24
C SER A 22 -3.25 -11.68 -5.10
N THR A 23 -2.62 -10.55 -4.74
CA THR A 23 -3.33 -9.27 -4.63
C THR A 23 -3.76 -8.79 -6.00
N ASP A 24 -5.06 -8.81 -6.26
CA ASP A 24 -5.62 -8.32 -7.51
C ASP A 24 -6.05 -6.86 -7.36
N ARG A 25 -5.48 -5.97 -8.18
CA ARG A 25 -5.77 -4.53 -8.15
C ARG A 25 -7.24 -4.20 -8.50
N ASN A 26 -7.91 -5.06 -9.28
CA ASN A 26 -9.31 -4.89 -9.64
C ASN A 26 -10.26 -5.40 -8.54
N ASP A 27 -9.76 -6.21 -7.61
CA ASP A 27 -10.51 -6.67 -6.45
C ASP A 27 -10.22 -5.77 -5.23
N VAL A 28 -11.15 -4.86 -4.96
CA VAL A 28 -11.07 -3.90 -3.85
C VAL A 28 -10.86 -4.60 -2.51
N ASN A 29 -11.45 -5.78 -2.30
CA ASN A 29 -11.27 -6.52 -1.06
C ASN A 29 -9.82 -7.00 -0.89
N SER A 30 -9.26 -7.60 -1.93
CA SER A 30 -7.89 -8.08 -1.95
C SER A 30 -6.89 -6.96 -1.66
N VAL A 31 -7.06 -5.80 -2.29
CA VAL A 31 -6.23 -4.61 -2.01
C VAL A 31 -6.43 -4.10 -0.58
N TYR A 32 -7.67 -4.03 -0.11
CA TYR A 32 -7.98 -3.59 1.25
C TYR A 32 -7.35 -4.48 2.32
N GLU A 33 -7.43 -5.80 2.17
CA GLU A 33 -6.80 -6.75 3.09
C GLU A 33 -5.27 -6.55 3.12
N ALA A 34 -4.64 -6.39 1.96
CA ALA A 34 -3.21 -6.07 1.89
C ALA A 34 -2.87 -4.76 2.63
N LEU A 35 -3.66 -3.71 2.45
CA LEU A 35 -3.47 -2.41 3.10
C LEU A 35 -3.63 -2.47 4.62
N VAL A 36 -4.57 -3.27 5.13
CA VAL A 36 -4.72 -3.50 6.58
C VAL A 36 -3.47 -4.17 7.17
N HIS A 37 -2.73 -4.94 6.37
CA HIS A 37 -1.44 -5.52 6.75
C HIS A 37 -0.25 -4.58 6.51
N GLY A 38 -0.48 -3.33 6.07
CA GLY A 38 0.56 -2.33 5.80
C GLY A 38 1.27 -2.48 4.45
N VAL A 39 0.73 -3.29 3.54
CA VAL A 39 1.28 -3.55 2.19
C VAL A 39 0.22 -3.27 1.12
N GLY A 40 0.51 -3.46 -0.17
CA GLY A 40 -0.51 -3.31 -1.21
C GLY A 40 -0.75 -1.88 -1.71
N HIS A 41 0.01 -0.89 -1.22
CA HIS A 41 -0.07 0.50 -1.70
C HIS A 41 0.18 0.61 -3.22
N GLU A 42 1.00 -0.28 -3.79
CA GLU A 42 1.23 -0.28 -5.24
C GLU A 42 0.00 -0.73 -6.05
N HIS A 43 -1.00 -1.34 -5.41
CA HIS A 43 -2.26 -1.75 -6.04
C HIS A 43 -3.37 -0.71 -5.88
N VAL A 44 -3.15 0.38 -5.14
CA VAL A 44 -4.09 1.50 -5.07
C VAL A 44 -4.07 2.27 -6.40
N THR A 45 -5.25 2.57 -6.93
CA THR A 45 -5.45 3.34 -8.17
C THR A 45 -6.49 4.43 -7.96
N ASP A 46 -6.52 5.38 -8.88
CA ASP A 46 -7.51 6.45 -8.92
C ASP A 46 -8.95 5.89 -9.02
N GLU A 47 -9.10 4.70 -9.59
CA GLU A 47 -10.38 4.01 -9.77
C GLU A 47 -10.85 3.31 -8.49
N ASN A 48 -9.94 2.75 -7.68
CA ASN A 48 -10.31 1.98 -6.48
C ASN A 48 -10.16 2.77 -5.17
N VAL A 49 -9.40 3.87 -5.15
CA VAL A 49 -9.07 4.62 -3.93
C VAL A 49 -10.31 5.16 -3.21
N GLU A 50 -11.33 5.62 -3.93
CA GLU A 50 -12.56 6.12 -3.31
C GLU A 50 -13.32 5.00 -2.57
N GLU A 51 -13.38 3.81 -3.16
CA GLU A 51 -14.01 2.66 -2.53
C GLU A 51 -13.21 2.16 -1.34
N LEU A 52 -11.88 2.13 -1.44
CA LEU A 52 -11.00 1.77 -0.32
C LEU A 52 -11.17 2.73 0.86
N ILE A 53 -11.31 4.04 0.63
CA ILE A 53 -11.61 5.04 1.68
C ILE A 53 -12.96 4.75 2.34
N ARG A 54 -14.02 4.49 1.54
CA ARG A 54 -15.36 4.16 2.08
C ARG A 54 -15.31 2.92 2.96
N ARG A 55 -14.57 1.91 2.52
CA ARG A 55 -14.42 0.65 3.25
C ARG A 55 -13.65 0.81 4.55
N ALA A 56 -12.53 1.54 4.52
CA ALA A 56 -11.76 1.86 5.72
C ALA A 56 -12.59 2.65 6.75
N ASP A 57 -13.44 3.58 6.31
CA ASP A 57 -14.34 4.34 7.18
C ASP A 57 -15.40 3.43 7.82
N ALA A 58 -16.06 2.58 7.01
CA ALA A 58 -17.05 1.62 7.47
C ALA A 58 -16.50 0.60 8.49
N ASP A 59 -15.26 0.16 8.29
CA ASP A 59 -14.56 -0.80 9.17
C ASP A 59 -13.91 -0.12 10.39
N ARG A 60 -13.99 1.22 10.49
CA ARG A 60 -13.38 2.04 11.55
C ARG A 60 -11.85 1.96 11.58
N HIS A 61 -11.23 2.02 10.41
CA HIS A 61 -9.79 2.20 10.20
C HIS A 61 -9.46 3.65 9.79
N PRO A 62 -9.50 4.62 10.73
CA PRO A 62 -9.38 6.04 10.41
C PRO A 62 -8.00 6.45 9.88
N VAL A 63 -6.94 5.76 10.30
CA VAL A 63 -5.57 6.03 9.82
C VAL A 63 -5.45 5.64 8.35
N LEU A 64 -5.84 4.43 7.99
CA LEU A 64 -5.84 3.96 6.60
C LEU A 64 -6.73 4.84 5.72
N ALA A 65 -7.92 5.23 6.20
CA ALA A 65 -8.80 6.15 5.47
C ALA A 65 -8.14 7.52 5.24
N ALA A 66 -7.37 8.04 6.20
CA ALA A 66 -6.63 9.28 6.05
C ALA A 66 -5.50 9.12 5.02
N GLU A 67 -4.69 8.08 5.13
CA GLU A 67 -3.58 7.80 4.20
C GLU A 67 -4.08 7.70 2.75
N LEU A 68 -5.20 7.00 2.52
CA LEU A 68 -5.80 6.89 1.18
C LEU A 68 -6.34 8.22 0.65
N ARG A 69 -6.85 9.10 1.53
CA ARG A 69 -7.27 10.47 1.16
C ARG A 69 -6.07 11.32 0.77
N GLU A 70 -4.96 11.19 1.47
CA GLU A 70 -3.70 11.87 1.14
C GLU A 70 -3.17 11.38 -0.21
N TRP A 71 -3.16 10.07 -0.43
CA TRP A 71 -2.81 9.47 -1.73
C TRP A 71 -3.67 10.00 -2.87
N ARG A 72 -5.00 9.97 -2.74
CA ARG A 72 -5.92 10.52 -3.75
C ARG A 72 -5.61 11.99 -4.05
N SER A 73 -5.28 12.78 -3.02
CA SER A 73 -4.94 14.19 -3.18
C SER A 73 -3.62 14.38 -3.93
N ALA A 74 -2.66 13.46 -3.74
CA ALA A 74 -1.36 13.48 -4.42
C ALA A 74 -1.39 12.91 -5.84
N THR A 75 -2.32 11.99 -6.17
CA THR A 75 -2.44 11.41 -7.53
C THR A 75 -3.48 12.10 -8.41
N GLY A 76 -4.41 12.86 -7.81
CA GLY A 76 -5.36 13.68 -8.55
C GLY A 76 -4.69 14.77 -9.37
N ALA A 77 -5.35 15.21 -10.46
CA ALA A 77 -4.88 16.23 -11.38
C ALA A 77 -4.54 17.61 -10.76
N ASP A 78 -4.81 17.82 -9.47
CA ASP A 78 -4.42 19.01 -8.70
C ASP A 78 -2.98 18.92 -8.14
N ALA A 79 -2.32 17.77 -8.26
CA ALA A 79 -0.86 17.67 -8.17
C ALA A 79 -0.15 18.30 -9.38
N ASN A 80 -0.72 19.38 -9.93
CA ASN A 80 0.08 20.47 -10.48
C ASN A 80 0.87 21.05 -9.29
N ILE A 81 1.88 20.30 -8.85
CA ILE A 81 3.02 20.82 -8.15
C ILE A 81 3.56 21.88 -9.10
N ASP A 82 3.17 23.13 -8.83
CA ASP A 82 3.80 24.34 -9.30
C ASP A 82 5.25 24.31 -8.77
N LEU A 83 6.06 23.47 -9.39
CA LEU A 83 7.50 23.61 -9.43
C LEU A 83 7.77 24.68 -10.50
N ASP A 84 7.38 25.93 -10.28
CA ASP A 84 8.01 27.04 -11.00
C ASP A 84 9.38 27.30 -10.37
N PRO A 85 10.50 27.01 -11.06
CA PRO A 85 11.84 27.31 -10.55
C PRO A 85 12.21 28.81 -10.67
N SER A 86 11.29 29.71 -11.01
CA SER A 86 11.62 31.08 -11.45
C SER A 86 11.45 32.17 -10.38
N HIS A 87 11.03 31.85 -9.16
CA HIS A 87 10.92 32.80 -8.03
C HIS A 87 12.08 32.73 -7.02
N ARG A 88 13.32 32.65 -7.51
CA ARG A 88 14.51 32.94 -6.67
C ARG A 88 15.56 33.70 -7.48
N GLY A 89 15.51 35.02 -7.45
CA GLY A 89 16.58 35.91 -7.94
C GLY A 89 16.09 37.19 -8.56
#